data_AF-A0A7C6NKD1-F1
#
_entry.id   AF-A0A7C6NKD1-F1
#
_cell.length_a   1.000
_cell.length_b   1.000
_cell.length_c   1.000
_cell.angle_alpha   90.00
_cell.angle_beta   90.00
_cell.angle_gamma   90.00
#
_symmetry.space_group_name_H-M   'P 1'
#
loop_
_entity.id
_entity.type
_entity.pdbx_description
1 polymer ?
#
loop_
_entity_poly.entity_id
_entity_poly.type
_entity_poly.pdbx_seq_one_letter_code
_entity_poly.pdbx_strand_id
1 'polypeptide(L)'
;WAHFAGTEAERMLRRNPPASLITMMFGPQHGLAYQAALAAQGAQIHAQTGGVFERAFKAHDAFTLGVLQPVSQAIYTQLPQWREQVIRQVLQDNYPELNFNPVNPDIQLSIEADSWTEQLVWQASESLTPWLHQLVKHYAFLSERKHTARNMWVVDPRCPHKRHELRRRGQTLLDNQGQWRAEDTQSYHALRSNRWIGCYFREYPMGWAWIPSQKNQRPAGGFVEDPPRDFSQQDFWRWVQEKTNWNIFSGSGNPLANSWAKADQVQWQGHGLGAYLNTTKPKTVIGFKTALRLPGPKGQLLHSTSEAESYFVRPTERSDKKEELNNLFHPFWQARLQHSEWRQRLQSLGGAF
;
A
#
# COMPACT_ATOMS: atom_id res chain seq x y z
N TRP A 1 -2.59 -16.25 0.36
CA TRP A 1 -2.71 -17.46 -0.50
C TRP A 1 -2.07 -18.70 0.11
N ALA A 2 -0.75 -18.75 0.34
CA ALA A 2 -0.05 -19.97 0.80
C ALA A 2 -0.69 -20.63 2.03
N HIS A 3 -1.00 -19.84 3.06
CA HIS A 3 -1.72 -20.32 4.24
C HIS A 3 -3.11 -20.89 3.90
N PHE A 4 -3.89 -20.19 3.08
CA PHE A 4 -5.23 -20.64 2.66
C PHE A 4 -5.15 -21.96 1.88
N ALA A 5 -4.22 -22.07 0.93
CA ALA A 5 -4.06 -23.28 0.13
C ALA A 5 -3.54 -24.46 0.98
N GLY A 6 -2.68 -24.18 1.97
CA GLY A 6 -2.21 -25.18 2.93
C GLY A 6 -3.35 -25.75 3.80
N THR A 7 -4.20 -24.89 4.38
CA THR A 7 -5.38 -25.36 5.14
C THR A 7 -6.38 -26.06 4.23
N GLU A 8 -6.50 -25.61 2.97
CA GLU A 8 -7.33 -26.30 1.98
C GLU A 8 -6.85 -27.72 1.64
N ALA A 9 -5.53 -27.89 1.50
CA ALA A 9 -4.89 -29.19 1.33
C ALA A 9 -5.18 -30.12 2.53
N GLU A 10 -5.07 -29.61 3.75
CA GLU A 10 -5.34 -30.39 4.97
C GLU A 10 -6.79 -30.90 5.01
N ARG A 11 -7.76 -30.07 4.62
CA ARG A 11 -9.18 -30.49 4.57
C ARG A 11 -9.45 -31.50 3.46
N MET A 12 -8.79 -31.33 2.32
CA MET A 12 -8.87 -32.26 1.20
C MET A 12 -8.35 -33.64 1.60
N LEU A 13 -7.19 -33.70 2.27
CA LEU A 13 -6.62 -34.94 2.80
C LEU A 13 -7.52 -35.62 3.83
N ARG A 14 -8.23 -34.83 4.66
CA ARG A 14 -9.25 -35.32 5.60
C ARG A 14 -10.58 -35.72 4.93
N ARG A 15 -10.71 -35.55 3.61
CA ARG A 15 -11.92 -35.82 2.84
C ARG A 15 -13.16 -35.13 3.43
N ASN A 16 -13.01 -33.91 3.93
CA ASN A 16 -14.09 -33.19 4.60
C ASN A 16 -14.24 -31.76 4.05
N PRO A 17 -14.92 -31.60 2.89
CA PRO A 17 -15.57 -32.62 2.07
C PRO A 17 -14.61 -33.38 1.12
N PRO A 18 -14.98 -34.54 0.55
CA PRO A 18 -14.16 -35.19 -0.47
C PRO A 18 -14.25 -34.45 -1.81
N ALA A 19 -13.15 -34.42 -2.57
CA ALA A 19 -13.12 -33.74 -3.87
C ALA A 19 -14.14 -34.27 -4.88
N SER A 20 -14.40 -35.59 -4.88
CA SER A 20 -15.43 -36.20 -5.74
C SER A 20 -16.83 -35.61 -5.50
N LEU A 21 -17.17 -35.29 -4.25
CA LEU A 21 -18.43 -34.62 -3.92
C LEU A 21 -18.47 -33.20 -4.51
N ILE A 22 -17.38 -32.45 -4.39
CA ILE A 22 -17.27 -31.10 -4.97
C ILE A 22 -17.37 -31.15 -6.50
N THR A 23 -16.65 -32.08 -7.14
CA THR A 23 -16.75 -32.35 -8.58
C THR A 23 -18.18 -32.64 -8.99
N MET A 24 -18.85 -33.55 -8.30
CA MET A 24 -20.22 -33.93 -8.61
C MET A 24 -21.12 -32.71 -8.48
N MET A 25 -21.14 -32.04 -7.33
CA MET A 25 -22.11 -30.97 -7.05
C MET A 25 -21.90 -29.70 -7.86
N PHE A 26 -20.66 -29.30 -8.13
CA PHE A 26 -20.34 -28.00 -8.71
C PHE A 26 -19.65 -28.10 -10.07
N GLY A 27 -19.28 -29.30 -10.52
CA GLY A 27 -18.63 -29.55 -11.80
C GLY A 27 -17.12 -29.78 -11.69
N PRO A 28 -16.50 -30.28 -12.78
CA PRO A 28 -15.11 -30.73 -12.78
C PRO A 28 -14.11 -29.62 -12.47
N GLN A 29 -14.36 -28.39 -12.90
CA GLN A 29 -13.47 -27.26 -12.64
C GLN A 29 -13.32 -26.97 -11.13
N HIS A 30 -14.42 -27.03 -10.37
CA HIS A 30 -14.38 -26.83 -8.92
C HIS A 30 -13.68 -27.99 -8.20
N GLY A 31 -13.92 -29.22 -8.64
CA GLY A 31 -13.23 -30.40 -8.14
C GLY A 31 -11.72 -30.33 -8.34
N LEU A 32 -11.29 -30.02 -9.57
CA LEU A 32 -9.87 -29.87 -9.91
C LEU A 32 -9.22 -28.72 -9.14
N ALA A 33 -9.89 -27.58 -9.00
CA ALA A 33 -9.38 -26.45 -8.21
C ALA A 33 -9.18 -26.85 -6.74
N TYR A 34 -10.11 -27.58 -6.15
CA TYR A 34 -9.98 -28.06 -4.77
C TYR A 34 -8.86 -29.11 -4.62
N GLN A 35 -8.67 -29.99 -5.60
CA GLN A 35 -7.57 -30.95 -5.62
C GLN A 35 -6.19 -30.28 -5.80
N ALA A 36 -6.13 -29.20 -6.56
CA ALA A 36 -4.89 -28.46 -6.81
C ALA A 36 -4.28 -27.88 -5.52
N ALA A 37 -5.08 -27.69 -4.46
CA ALA A 37 -4.59 -27.30 -3.14
C ALA A 37 -3.54 -28.26 -2.58
N LEU A 38 -3.56 -29.55 -2.95
CA LEU A 38 -2.54 -30.52 -2.52
C LEU A 38 -1.11 -30.11 -2.88
N ALA A 39 -0.91 -29.37 -3.97
CA ALA A 39 0.41 -28.84 -4.33
C ALA A 39 0.94 -27.82 -3.31
N ALA A 40 0.07 -27.26 -2.47
CA ALA A 40 0.40 -26.33 -1.39
C ALA A 40 0.42 -26.99 -0.01
N GLN A 41 0.44 -28.33 0.08
CA GLN A 41 0.56 -29.02 1.36
C GLN A 41 1.80 -28.54 2.12
N GLY A 42 1.62 -28.06 3.35
CA GLY A 42 2.71 -27.52 4.17
C GLY A 42 3.10 -26.08 3.86
N ALA A 43 2.54 -25.46 2.81
CA ALA A 43 2.90 -24.09 2.42
C ALA A 43 2.52 -23.03 3.47
N GLN A 44 1.65 -23.37 4.44
CA GLN A 44 1.36 -22.52 5.58
C GLN A 44 2.62 -22.14 6.38
N ILE A 45 3.63 -23.02 6.43
CA ILE A 45 4.87 -22.77 7.18
C ILE A 45 5.65 -21.56 6.62
N HIS A 46 5.52 -21.30 5.32
CA HIS A 46 6.17 -20.16 4.68
C HIS A 46 5.51 -18.83 5.07
N ALA A 47 4.22 -18.87 5.42
CA ALA A 47 3.44 -17.70 5.80
C ALA A 47 3.41 -17.46 7.32
N GLN A 48 3.74 -18.46 8.14
CA GLN A 48 3.83 -18.36 9.60
C GLN A 48 4.92 -17.37 10.07
N THR A 49 4.88 -17.03 11.36
CA THR A 49 5.92 -16.22 12.00
C THR A 49 7.29 -16.91 11.87
N GLY A 50 8.30 -16.17 11.40
CA GLY A 50 9.63 -16.66 11.04
C GLY A 50 9.73 -17.26 9.63
N GLY A 51 8.60 -17.46 8.95
CA GLY A 51 8.52 -18.01 7.60
C GLY A 51 9.20 -17.13 6.55
N VAL A 52 9.51 -17.71 5.39
CA VAL A 52 10.19 -17.00 4.29
C VAL A 52 9.39 -15.80 3.77
N PHE A 53 8.05 -15.90 3.74
CA PHE A 53 7.21 -14.80 3.25
C PHE A 53 7.10 -13.67 4.27
N GLU A 54 7.02 -13.97 5.57
CA GLU A 54 7.06 -12.92 6.59
C GLU A 54 8.42 -12.21 6.57
N ARG A 55 9.54 -12.93 6.41
CA ARG A 55 10.86 -12.33 6.29
C ARG A 55 10.99 -11.43 5.08
N ALA A 56 10.51 -11.87 3.92
CA ALA A 56 10.49 -11.05 2.71
C ALA A 56 9.62 -9.80 2.88
N PHE A 57 8.44 -9.95 3.50
CA PHE A 57 7.55 -8.84 3.83
C PHE A 57 8.24 -7.83 4.76
N LYS A 58 8.85 -8.30 5.85
CA LYS A 58 9.60 -7.45 6.80
C LYS A 58 10.77 -6.73 6.14
N ALA A 59 11.51 -7.39 5.24
CA ALA A 59 12.62 -6.77 4.53
C ALA A 59 12.13 -5.63 3.59
N HIS A 60 11.03 -5.87 2.87
CA HIS A 60 10.41 -4.84 2.02
C HIS A 60 9.86 -3.65 2.84
N ASP A 61 9.18 -3.94 3.95
CA ASP A 61 8.62 -2.93 4.86
C ASP A 61 9.74 -2.10 5.52
N ALA A 62 10.80 -2.75 5.99
CA ALA A 62 11.98 -2.09 6.55
C ALA A 62 12.74 -1.25 5.52
N PHE A 63 12.80 -1.66 4.25
CA PHE A 63 13.43 -0.84 3.21
C PHE A 63 12.67 0.48 3.00
N THR A 64 11.33 0.42 2.93
CA THR A 64 10.48 1.59 2.69
C THR A 64 10.69 2.66 3.77
N LEU A 65 10.70 2.27 5.05
CA LEU A 65 10.89 3.22 6.15
C LEU A 65 12.34 3.48 6.53
N GLY A 66 13.21 2.49 6.39
CA GLY A 66 14.62 2.60 6.76
C GLY A 66 15.45 3.34 5.74
N VAL A 67 15.00 3.42 4.48
CA VAL A 67 15.73 4.09 3.40
C VAL A 67 15.00 5.33 2.91
N LEU A 68 13.78 5.21 2.38
CA LEU A 68 13.16 6.31 1.64
C LEU A 68 12.84 7.53 2.51
N GLN A 69 12.30 7.29 3.71
CA GLN A 69 11.94 8.37 4.63
C GLN A 69 13.19 9.07 5.22
N PRO A 70 14.21 8.36 5.77
CA PRO A 70 15.45 8.98 6.22
C PRO A 70 16.20 9.71 5.11
N VAL A 71 16.25 9.15 3.89
CA VAL A 71 16.89 9.82 2.75
C VAL A 71 16.15 11.11 2.41
N SER A 72 14.81 11.08 2.37
CA SER A 72 14.00 12.28 2.12
C SER A 72 14.20 13.33 3.22
N GLN A 73 14.30 12.91 4.49
CA GLN A 73 14.60 13.78 5.62
C GLN A 73 16.01 14.38 5.50
N ALA A 74 17.02 13.57 5.13
CA ALA A 74 18.39 14.03 4.95
C ALA A 74 18.50 15.03 3.80
N ILE A 75 17.82 14.78 2.67
CA ILE A 75 17.76 15.74 1.55
C ILE A 75 17.11 17.04 2.03
N TYR A 76 15.97 16.97 2.73
CA TYR A 76 15.28 18.15 3.23
C TYR A 76 16.17 19.00 4.15
N THR A 77 16.94 18.38 5.05
CA THR A 77 17.77 19.10 6.03
C THR A 77 19.14 19.54 5.50
N GLN A 78 19.76 18.76 4.60
CA GLN A 78 21.15 18.98 4.18
C GLN A 78 21.28 19.73 2.86
N LEU A 79 20.23 19.78 2.04
CA LEU A 79 20.31 20.40 0.71
C LEU A 79 20.76 21.88 0.73
N PRO A 80 20.34 22.74 1.67
CA PRO A 80 20.86 24.10 1.76
C PRO A 80 22.38 24.16 1.97
N GLN A 81 22.92 23.30 2.84
CA GLN A 81 24.36 23.23 3.10
C GLN A 81 25.13 22.69 1.89
N TRP A 82 24.63 21.62 1.25
CA TRP A 82 25.24 21.08 0.03
C TRP A 82 25.25 22.11 -1.10
N ARG A 83 24.18 22.90 -1.23
CA ARG A 83 24.11 23.97 -2.21
C ARG A 83 25.22 25.00 -1.98
N GLU A 84 25.42 25.45 -0.75
CA GLU A 84 26.49 26.40 -0.42
C GLU A 84 27.87 25.82 -0.77
N GLN A 85 28.11 24.55 -0.45
CA GLN A 85 29.36 23.86 -0.79
C GLN A 85 29.59 23.82 -2.31
N VAL A 86 28.56 23.49 -3.09
CA VAL A 86 28.63 23.49 -4.56
C VAL A 86 28.88 24.89 -5.10
N ILE A 87 28.22 25.93 -4.57
CA ILE A 87 28.47 27.32 -4.98
C ILE A 87 29.93 27.70 -4.72
N ARG A 88 30.48 27.38 -3.55
CA ARG A 88 31.89 27.63 -3.21
C ARG A 88 32.83 26.88 -4.13
N GLN A 89 32.52 25.63 -4.47
CA GLN A 89 33.32 24.83 -5.40
C GLN A 89 33.31 25.47 -6.80
N VAL A 90 32.14 25.85 -7.32
CA VAL A 90 32.04 26.53 -8.62
C VAL A 90 32.83 27.83 -8.63
N LEU A 91 32.78 28.63 -7.55
CA LEU A 91 33.58 29.84 -7.42
C LEU A 91 35.09 29.55 -7.39
N GLN A 92 35.52 28.53 -6.65
CA GLN A 92 36.91 28.10 -6.59
C GLN A 92 37.44 27.62 -7.95
N ASP A 93 36.61 26.89 -8.71
CA ASP A 93 36.99 26.34 -10.01
C ASP A 93 37.11 27.43 -11.09
N ASN A 94 36.30 28.50 -10.99
CA ASN A 94 36.28 29.59 -11.97
C ASN A 94 37.19 30.78 -11.59
N TYR A 95 37.46 30.98 -10.29
CA TYR A 95 38.26 32.09 -9.77
C TYR A 95 39.25 31.57 -8.71
N PRO A 96 40.20 30.70 -9.09
CA PRO A 96 41.12 30.09 -8.15
C PRO A 96 42.00 31.11 -7.41
N GLU A 97 42.28 32.26 -8.03
CA GLU A 97 43.05 33.36 -7.46
C GLU A 97 42.40 34.01 -6.23
N LEU A 98 41.08 33.87 -6.08
CA LEU A 98 40.33 34.43 -4.96
C LEU A 98 40.37 33.55 -3.71
N ASN A 99 40.82 32.29 -3.82
CA ASN A 99 40.94 31.32 -2.73
C ASN A 99 39.67 31.20 -1.87
N PHE A 100 38.64 30.54 -2.41
CA PHE A 100 37.42 30.22 -1.69
C PHE A 100 37.55 29.02 -0.75
N ASN A 101 38.65 28.24 -0.87
CA ASN A 101 38.99 27.11 -0.01
C ASN A 101 40.50 27.08 0.33
N PRO A 102 40.92 27.38 1.58
CA PRO A 102 40.11 27.68 2.76
C PRO A 102 39.39 29.04 2.64
N VAL A 103 38.40 29.29 3.50
CA VAL A 103 37.58 30.51 3.48
C VAL A 103 38.45 31.77 3.62
N ASN A 104 38.50 32.61 2.58
CA ASN A 104 39.10 33.93 2.64
C ASN A 104 38.18 34.89 3.44
N PRO A 105 38.63 35.46 4.57
CA PRO A 105 37.80 36.32 5.42
C PRO A 105 37.39 37.63 4.74
N ASP A 106 38.13 38.07 3.71
CA ASP A 106 37.81 39.28 2.95
C ASP A 106 36.69 39.04 1.92
N ILE A 107 36.31 37.78 1.69
CA ILE A 107 35.26 37.40 0.74
C ILE A 107 34.03 36.92 1.51
N GLN A 108 32.94 37.66 1.38
CA GLN A 108 31.66 37.32 1.98
C GLN A 108 30.73 36.75 0.93
N LEU A 109 30.51 35.43 0.98
CA LEU A 109 29.44 34.75 0.25
C LEU A 109 28.27 34.48 1.21
N SER A 110 27.08 34.93 0.84
CA SER A 110 25.86 34.71 1.62
C SER A 110 24.69 34.29 0.73
N ILE A 111 23.82 33.41 1.24
CA ILE A 111 22.51 33.12 0.64
C ILE A 111 21.52 34.10 1.28
N GLU A 112 21.06 35.10 0.51
CA GLU A 112 20.18 36.17 1.00
C GLU A 112 18.70 35.75 1.03
N ALA A 113 18.30 34.79 0.18
CA ALA A 113 16.96 34.23 0.15
C ALA A 113 17.02 32.76 -0.27
N ASP A 114 16.16 31.92 0.34
CA ASP A 114 16.00 30.51 -0.01
C ASP A 114 14.56 30.06 0.27
N SER A 115 13.82 29.68 -0.77
CA SER A 115 12.43 29.24 -0.61
C SER A 115 12.28 27.73 -0.40
N TRP A 116 13.37 26.98 -0.22
CA TRP A 116 13.36 25.51 -0.05
C TRP A 116 12.36 25.02 1.00
N THR A 117 12.43 25.54 2.22
CA THR A 117 11.56 25.10 3.33
C THR A 117 10.15 25.66 3.23
N GLU A 118 9.97 26.81 2.59
CA GLU A 118 8.66 27.46 2.41
C GLU A 118 7.82 26.78 1.32
N GLN A 119 8.47 26.19 0.33
CA GLN A 119 7.82 25.56 -0.81
C GLN A 119 7.55 24.07 -0.62
N LEU A 120 8.04 23.47 0.47
CA LEU A 120 7.93 22.04 0.74
C LEU A 120 7.15 21.75 2.01
N VAL A 121 6.42 20.65 2.00
CA VAL A 121 5.62 20.19 3.13
C VAL A 121 5.71 18.67 3.25
N TRP A 122 5.80 18.20 4.48
CA TRP A 122 5.62 16.79 4.79
C TRP A 122 4.14 16.42 4.70
N GLN A 123 3.81 15.55 3.75
CA GLN A 123 2.46 15.04 3.61
C GLN A 123 2.32 13.72 4.36
N ALA A 124 1.19 13.60 5.05
CA ALA A 124 0.80 12.35 5.66
C ALA A 124 0.63 11.28 4.59
N SER A 125 1.02 10.05 4.93
CA SER A 125 0.96 8.91 4.02
C SER A 125 -0.43 8.59 3.50
N GLU A 126 -1.47 8.90 4.29
CA GLU A 126 -2.88 8.73 3.92
C GLU A 126 -3.25 9.45 2.61
N SER A 127 -2.52 10.51 2.24
CA SER A 127 -2.72 11.23 0.97
C SER A 127 -2.37 10.39 -0.27
N LEU A 128 -1.52 9.37 -0.15
CA LEU A 128 -1.16 8.45 -1.23
C LEU A 128 -2.18 7.33 -1.43
N THR A 129 -3.03 7.09 -0.44
CA THR A 129 -3.99 5.97 -0.41
C THR A 129 -4.86 5.89 -1.67
N PRO A 130 -5.46 7.00 -2.19
CA PRO A 130 -6.24 6.93 -3.43
C PRO A 130 -5.43 6.48 -4.65
N TRP A 131 -4.18 6.95 -4.77
CA TRP A 131 -3.29 6.57 -5.87
C TRP A 131 -2.85 5.11 -5.75
N LEU A 132 -2.50 4.66 -4.54
CA LEU A 132 -2.15 3.25 -4.30
C LEU A 132 -3.32 2.32 -4.57
N HIS A 133 -4.55 2.68 -4.21
CA HIS A 133 -5.73 1.91 -4.58
C HIS A 133 -5.94 1.83 -6.09
N GLN A 134 -5.55 2.84 -6.87
CA GLN A 134 -5.57 2.74 -8.33
C GLN A 134 -4.47 1.81 -8.84
N LEU A 135 -3.25 1.94 -8.30
CA LEU A 135 -2.11 1.11 -8.68
C LEU A 135 -2.38 -0.38 -8.40
N VAL A 136 -2.95 -0.70 -7.25
CA VAL A 136 -3.31 -2.06 -6.84
C VAL A 136 -4.30 -2.72 -7.81
N LYS A 137 -5.18 -1.95 -8.46
CA LYS A 137 -6.15 -2.50 -9.44
C LYS A 137 -5.48 -3.11 -10.67
N HIS A 138 -4.24 -2.75 -10.99
CA HIS A 138 -3.49 -3.39 -12.08
C HIS A 138 -3.08 -4.83 -11.77
N TYR A 139 -3.11 -5.22 -10.50
CA TYR A 139 -2.73 -6.56 -10.05
C TYR A 139 -3.98 -7.40 -9.79
N ALA A 140 -4.40 -8.18 -10.77
CA ALA A 140 -5.57 -9.07 -10.66
C ALA A 140 -5.46 -10.03 -9.46
N PHE A 141 -4.25 -10.44 -9.07
CA PHE A 141 -4.03 -11.26 -7.87
C PHE A 141 -4.52 -10.61 -6.57
N LEU A 142 -4.48 -9.27 -6.48
CA LEU A 142 -4.93 -8.50 -5.32
C LEU A 142 -6.43 -8.19 -5.38
N SER A 143 -7.12 -8.53 -6.46
CA SER A 143 -8.55 -8.30 -6.58
C SER A 143 -9.32 -9.11 -5.53
N GLU A 144 -10.54 -8.65 -5.27
CA GLU A 144 -11.50 -9.40 -4.49
C GLU A 144 -11.76 -10.78 -5.11
N ARG A 145 -11.81 -11.81 -4.26
CA ARG A 145 -12.09 -13.20 -4.61
C ARG A 145 -13.38 -13.61 -3.92
N LYS A 146 -14.51 -13.04 -4.35
CA LYS A 146 -15.83 -13.38 -3.81
C LYS A 146 -16.67 -14.07 -4.88
N HIS A 147 -17.06 -15.32 -4.62
CA HIS A 147 -17.88 -16.09 -5.54
C HIS A 147 -18.76 -17.09 -4.80
N THR A 148 -19.94 -17.38 -5.34
CA THR A 148 -20.82 -18.43 -4.83
C THR A 148 -21.27 -19.29 -5.99
N ALA A 149 -20.80 -20.53 -6.04
CA ALA A 149 -21.30 -21.52 -6.97
C ALA A 149 -22.45 -22.30 -6.32
N ARG A 150 -23.40 -22.75 -7.15
CA ARG A 150 -24.58 -23.53 -6.73
C ARG A 150 -24.68 -24.77 -7.58
N ASN A 151 -25.13 -25.88 -6.99
CA ASN A 151 -25.43 -27.08 -7.77
C ASN A 151 -26.69 -26.86 -8.63
N MET A 152 -26.81 -27.55 -9.76
CA MET A 152 -27.85 -27.27 -10.77
C MET A 152 -29.22 -27.91 -10.46
N TRP A 153 -29.26 -28.97 -9.65
CA TRP A 153 -30.48 -29.76 -9.40
C TRP A 153 -31.02 -29.61 -7.98
N VAL A 154 -32.28 -29.98 -7.78
CA VAL A 154 -32.89 -30.06 -6.45
C VAL A 154 -32.24 -31.19 -5.67
N VAL A 155 -31.69 -30.86 -4.50
CA VAL A 155 -31.00 -31.83 -3.62
C VAL A 155 -31.95 -32.46 -2.63
N ASP A 156 -32.85 -31.65 -2.05
CA ASP A 156 -33.82 -32.08 -1.05
C ASP A 156 -35.21 -31.62 -1.50
N PRO A 157 -36.16 -32.54 -1.75
CA PRO A 157 -37.53 -32.20 -2.18
C PRO A 157 -38.28 -31.30 -1.19
N ARG A 158 -37.91 -31.30 0.10
CA ARG A 158 -38.49 -30.40 1.11
C ARG A 158 -37.99 -28.96 0.97
N CYS A 159 -36.89 -28.78 0.25
CA CYS A 159 -36.21 -27.51 0.05
C CYS A 159 -36.02 -27.22 -1.46
N PRO A 160 -37.08 -27.26 -2.28
CA PRO A 160 -36.95 -27.26 -3.74
C PRO A 160 -36.38 -25.94 -4.29
N HIS A 161 -36.47 -24.86 -3.51
CA HIS A 161 -35.99 -23.53 -3.85
C HIS A 161 -34.54 -23.26 -3.41
N LYS A 162 -33.88 -24.19 -2.70
CA LYS A 162 -32.48 -24.05 -2.26
C LYS A 162 -31.56 -25.03 -2.98
N ARG A 163 -30.28 -24.71 -3.01
CA ARG A 163 -29.20 -25.50 -3.62
C ARG A 163 -28.04 -25.57 -2.65
N HIS A 164 -27.24 -26.63 -2.75
CA HIS A 164 -25.91 -26.63 -2.16
C HIS A 164 -25.11 -25.43 -2.67
N GLU A 165 -24.29 -24.83 -1.81
CA GLU A 165 -23.47 -23.67 -2.19
C GLU A 165 -21.99 -23.93 -1.90
N LEU A 166 -21.13 -23.49 -2.80
CA LEU A 166 -19.69 -23.39 -2.57
C LEU A 166 -19.35 -21.90 -2.51
N ARG A 167 -18.92 -21.43 -1.34
CA ARG A 167 -18.76 -20.01 -1.05
C ARG A 167 -17.30 -19.66 -0.86
N ARG A 168 -16.77 -18.82 -1.75
CA ARG A 168 -15.44 -18.22 -1.66
C ARG A 168 -15.56 -16.78 -1.14
N ARG A 169 -14.87 -16.43 -0.07
CA ARG A 169 -14.80 -15.06 0.45
C ARG A 169 -13.34 -14.70 0.71
N GLY A 170 -12.71 -13.99 -0.21
CA GLY A 170 -11.34 -13.55 -0.04
C GLY A 170 -11.10 -12.14 -0.54
N GLN A 171 -10.14 -11.46 0.07
CA GLN A 171 -9.71 -10.11 -0.30
C GLN A 171 -8.31 -9.83 0.24
N THR A 172 -7.59 -8.98 -0.48
CA THR A 172 -6.32 -8.41 -0.03
C THR A 172 -6.47 -6.91 -0.08
N LEU A 173 -6.30 -6.24 1.04
CA LEU A 173 -6.61 -4.83 1.19
C LEU A 173 -5.41 -4.09 1.77
N LEU A 174 -5.17 -2.91 1.22
CA LEU A 174 -4.34 -1.88 1.82
C LEU A 174 -5.29 -0.97 2.62
N ASP A 175 -5.06 -0.79 3.91
CA ASP A 175 -5.84 0.17 4.71
C ASP A 175 -5.32 1.62 4.53
N ASN A 176 -6.01 2.57 5.14
CA ASN A 176 -5.72 3.99 4.96
C ASN A 176 -4.34 4.39 5.49
N GLN A 177 -3.79 3.62 6.43
CA GLN A 177 -2.46 3.77 6.99
C GLN A 177 -1.38 3.11 6.11
N GLY A 178 -1.78 2.49 5.00
CA GLY A 178 -0.87 1.81 4.10
C GLY A 178 -0.44 0.43 4.60
N GLN A 179 -1.16 -0.16 5.55
CA GLN A 179 -0.86 -1.50 6.04
C GLN A 179 -1.65 -2.54 5.25
N TRP A 180 -0.99 -3.64 4.94
CA TRP A 180 -1.60 -4.76 4.23
C TRP A 180 -2.34 -5.68 5.18
N ARG A 181 -3.53 -6.12 4.75
CA ARG A 181 -4.25 -7.24 5.34
C ARG A 181 -4.75 -8.19 4.25
N ALA A 182 -4.86 -9.46 4.61
CA ALA A 182 -5.38 -10.47 3.70
C ALA A 182 -6.28 -11.44 4.44
N GLU A 183 -7.39 -11.81 3.81
CA GLU A 183 -8.28 -12.86 4.29
C GLU A 183 -8.76 -13.69 3.11
N ASP A 184 -8.89 -14.99 3.31
CA ASP A 184 -9.36 -15.91 2.29
C ASP A 184 -10.05 -17.08 2.99
N THR A 185 -11.35 -17.30 2.71
CA THR A 185 -12.09 -18.49 3.15
C THR A 185 -12.79 -19.16 1.98
N GLN A 186 -12.92 -20.47 2.06
CA GLN A 186 -13.73 -21.29 1.18
C GLN A 186 -14.48 -22.30 2.02
N SER A 187 -15.80 -22.40 1.83
CA SER A 187 -16.63 -23.37 2.54
C SER A 187 -17.65 -24.00 1.61
N TYR A 188 -17.89 -25.30 1.82
CA TYR A 188 -19.03 -26.01 1.26
C TYR A 188 -20.22 -25.89 2.21
N HIS A 189 -21.32 -25.34 1.73
CA HIS A 189 -22.56 -25.17 2.46
C HIS A 189 -23.56 -26.23 2.01
N ALA A 190 -23.67 -27.28 2.83
CA ALA A 190 -24.58 -28.38 2.58
C ALA A 190 -26.01 -27.98 2.96
N LEU A 191 -26.93 -27.94 1.99
CA LEU A 191 -28.35 -27.87 2.24
C LEU A 191 -28.80 -29.10 3.03
N ARG A 192 -29.44 -28.85 4.17
CA ARG A 192 -30.01 -29.85 5.07
C ARG A 192 -31.44 -29.45 5.39
N SER A 193 -32.25 -30.42 5.81
CA SER A 193 -33.58 -30.18 6.35
C SER A 193 -33.79 -31.00 7.62
N ASN A 194 -34.51 -30.43 8.58
CA ASN A 194 -35.09 -31.20 9.68
C ASN A 194 -36.47 -30.63 10.05
N ARG A 195 -37.23 -31.37 10.86
CA ARG A 195 -38.59 -31.00 11.26
C ARG A 195 -38.69 -29.81 12.21
N TRP A 196 -37.59 -29.38 12.82
CA TRP A 196 -37.59 -28.38 13.89
C TRP A 196 -37.31 -26.97 13.36
N ILE A 197 -36.34 -26.84 12.46
CA ILE A 197 -35.89 -25.55 11.92
C ILE A 197 -36.03 -25.45 10.40
N GLY A 198 -36.57 -26.49 9.74
CA GLY A 198 -36.74 -26.51 8.30
C GLY A 198 -35.43 -26.60 7.54
N CYS A 199 -35.34 -25.89 6.41
CA CYS A 199 -34.22 -25.92 5.47
C CYS A 199 -33.10 -24.98 5.88
N TYR A 200 -31.88 -25.49 6.08
CA TYR A 200 -30.72 -24.70 6.49
C TYR A 200 -29.43 -25.17 5.81
N PHE A 201 -28.38 -24.35 5.91
CA PHE A 201 -27.04 -24.68 5.45
C PHE A 201 -26.16 -25.12 6.61
N ARG A 202 -25.56 -26.31 6.49
CA ARG A 202 -24.44 -26.73 7.31
C ARG A 202 -23.14 -26.36 6.62
N GLU A 203 -22.31 -25.57 7.29
CA GLU A 203 -21.01 -25.17 6.79
C GLU A 203 -19.95 -26.25 7.01
N TYR A 204 -19.17 -26.54 5.98
CA TYR A 204 -17.94 -27.32 6.03
C TYR A 204 -16.80 -26.43 5.54
N PRO A 205 -15.97 -25.89 6.45
CA PRO A 205 -14.80 -25.11 6.06
C PRO A 205 -13.86 -26.00 5.23
N MET A 206 -13.53 -25.49 4.05
CA MET A 206 -12.64 -26.15 3.10
C MET A 206 -11.25 -25.56 3.16
N GLY A 207 -11.10 -24.25 3.31
CA GLY A 207 -9.81 -23.60 3.50
C GLY A 207 -9.99 -22.21 4.10
N TRP A 208 -8.98 -21.74 4.83
CA TRP A 208 -9.00 -20.45 5.52
C TRP A 208 -7.60 -19.87 5.69
N ALA A 209 -7.51 -18.55 5.69
CA ALA A 209 -6.36 -17.80 6.17
C ALA A 209 -6.79 -16.39 6.51
N TRP A 210 -6.13 -15.83 7.52
CA TRP A 210 -6.29 -14.42 7.84
C TRP A 210 -4.98 -13.85 8.41
N ILE A 211 -4.61 -12.71 7.84
CA ILE A 211 -3.47 -11.89 8.22
C ILE A 211 -4.03 -10.48 8.47
N PRO A 212 -4.26 -10.09 9.73
CA PRO A 212 -4.73 -8.75 10.05
C PRO A 212 -3.61 -7.71 9.87
N SER A 213 -3.98 -6.46 9.59
CA SER A 213 -3.04 -5.34 9.67
C SER A 213 -2.76 -4.92 11.12
N GLN A 214 -3.71 -5.17 12.03
CA GLN A 214 -3.62 -4.74 13.44
C GLN A 214 -4.03 -5.86 14.41
N LYS A 215 -3.40 -5.89 15.59
CA LYS A 215 -3.57 -6.96 16.59
C LYS A 215 -5.03 -7.22 17.01
N ASN A 216 -5.82 -6.16 17.12
CA ASN A 216 -7.22 -6.22 17.57
C ASN A 216 -8.23 -6.13 16.42
N GLN A 217 -7.76 -6.16 15.18
CA GLN A 217 -8.65 -6.21 14.02
C GLN A 217 -9.47 -7.50 14.06
N ARG A 218 -10.67 -7.48 13.48
CA ARG A 218 -11.54 -8.65 13.35
C ARG A 218 -11.61 -9.10 11.89
N PRO A 219 -11.77 -10.40 11.59
CA PRO A 219 -12.03 -10.86 10.23
C PRO A 219 -13.30 -10.24 9.68
N ALA A 220 -13.44 -10.13 8.36
CA ALA A 220 -14.70 -9.68 7.78
C ALA A 220 -15.80 -10.74 7.93
N GLY A 221 -17.01 -10.28 8.30
CA GLY A 221 -18.17 -11.15 8.49
C GLY A 221 -18.27 -11.73 9.90
N GLY A 222 -19.28 -12.58 10.11
CA GLY A 222 -19.49 -13.25 11.39
C GLY A 222 -18.35 -14.23 11.70
N PHE A 223 -18.00 -14.35 12.98
CA PHE A 223 -17.11 -15.37 13.53
C PHE A 223 -17.42 -15.54 15.03
N VAL A 224 -16.84 -16.56 15.66
CA VAL A 224 -16.76 -16.73 17.12
C VAL A 224 -15.32 -17.12 17.48
N GLU A 225 -14.89 -16.80 18.70
CA GLU A 225 -13.50 -17.02 19.12
C GLU A 225 -13.17 -18.50 19.36
N ASP A 226 -14.11 -19.27 19.91
CA ASP A 226 -13.92 -20.69 20.23
C ASP A 226 -14.90 -21.59 19.45
N PRO A 227 -14.66 -21.80 18.14
CA PRO A 227 -15.48 -22.67 17.32
C PRO A 227 -15.14 -24.15 17.58
N PRO A 228 -16.13 -25.06 17.60
CA PRO A 228 -15.87 -26.50 17.58
C PRO A 228 -15.02 -26.90 16.37
N ARG A 229 -14.07 -27.82 16.58
CA ARG A 229 -13.28 -28.43 15.49
C ARG A 229 -14.11 -29.46 14.71
N ASP A 230 -15.12 -30.04 15.36
CA ASP A 230 -16.14 -30.89 14.74
C ASP A 230 -17.49 -30.74 15.47
N PHE A 231 -18.51 -31.43 14.95
CA PHE A 231 -19.88 -31.42 15.48
C PHE A 231 -20.31 -32.84 15.85
N SER A 232 -19.41 -33.63 16.43
CA SER A 232 -19.70 -34.99 16.91
C SER A 232 -20.50 -35.00 18.20
N GLN A 233 -20.29 -34.00 19.07
CA GLN A 233 -20.93 -33.88 20.39
C GLN A 233 -22.25 -33.11 20.36
N GLN A 234 -22.48 -32.29 19.33
CA GLN A 234 -23.69 -31.47 19.20
C GLN A 234 -24.02 -31.23 17.72
N ASP A 235 -25.31 -31.24 17.39
CA ASP A 235 -25.78 -30.83 16.07
C ASP A 235 -25.35 -29.39 15.73
N PHE A 236 -24.82 -29.20 14.52
CA PHE A 236 -24.42 -27.89 14.00
C PHE A 236 -25.48 -26.80 14.21
N TRP A 237 -26.74 -27.09 13.89
CA TRP A 237 -27.80 -26.09 13.98
C TRP A 237 -28.15 -25.69 15.42
N ARG A 238 -28.07 -26.62 16.37
CA ARG A 238 -28.28 -26.34 17.80
C ARG A 238 -27.15 -25.47 18.32
N TRP A 239 -25.91 -25.86 18.01
CA TRP A 239 -24.74 -25.08 18.39
C TRP A 239 -24.80 -23.65 17.84
N VAL A 240 -25.17 -23.48 16.56
CA VAL A 240 -25.34 -22.15 15.95
C VAL A 240 -26.38 -21.33 16.70
N GLN A 241 -27.54 -21.91 17.04
CA GLN A 241 -28.62 -21.22 17.74
C GLN A 241 -28.21 -20.82 19.17
N GLU A 242 -27.43 -21.65 19.86
CA GLU A 242 -27.03 -21.43 21.25
C GLU A 242 -25.82 -20.51 21.41
N LYS A 243 -24.88 -20.52 20.46
CA LYS A 243 -23.55 -19.90 20.62
C LYS A 243 -23.28 -18.77 19.64
N THR A 244 -24.15 -18.54 18.66
CA THR A 244 -23.90 -17.58 17.59
C THR A 244 -25.17 -16.80 17.22
N ASN A 245 -25.00 -15.77 16.39
CA ASN A 245 -26.09 -15.07 15.72
C ASN A 245 -26.10 -15.33 14.20
N TRP A 246 -25.52 -16.45 13.75
CA TRP A 246 -25.32 -16.69 12.33
C TRP A 246 -26.62 -17.04 11.63
N ASN A 247 -26.87 -16.39 10.49
CA ASN A 247 -27.99 -16.75 9.63
C ASN A 247 -27.63 -17.96 8.74
N ILE A 248 -27.98 -19.16 9.20
CA ILE A 248 -27.80 -20.42 8.45
C ILE A 248 -28.88 -20.71 7.42
N PHE A 249 -29.91 -19.85 7.30
CA PHE A 249 -31.03 -20.05 6.38
C PHE A 249 -30.80 -19.33 5.03
N SER A 250 -30.26 -18.12 5.08
CA SER A 250 -30.04 -17.27 3.90
C SER A 250 -28.74 -16.46 3.93
N GLY A 251 -27.93 -16.58 5.00
CA GLY A 251 -26.64 -15.89 5.08
C GLY A 251 -25.70 -16.34 3.96
N SER A 252 -24.82 -15.44 3.52
CA SER A 252 -23.87 -15.65 2.42
C SER A 252 -22.41 -15.72 2.88
N GLY A 253 -22.15 -15.65 4.18
CA GLY A 253 -20.79 -15.71 4.74
C GLY A 253 -20.27 -17.15 4.90
N ASN A 254 -19.04 -17.23 5.41
CA ASN A 254 -18.36 -18.45 5.85
C ASN A 254 -17.97 -18.32 7.33
N PRO A 255 -18.93 -18.11 8.24
CA PRO A 255 -18.59 -17.71 9.59
C PRO A 255 -17.81 -18.77 10.37
N LEU A 256 -17.99 -20.06 10.11
CA LEU A 256 -17.17 -21.09 10.75
C LEU A 256 -15.74 -21.08 10.21
N ALA A 257 -15.54 -20.93 8.90
CA ALA A 257 -14.20 -20.79 8.33
C ALA A 257 -13.51 -19.50 8.80
N ASN A 258 -14.26 -18.41 8.99
CA ASN A 258 -13.74 -17.17 9.58
C ASN A 258 -13.29 -17.40 11.03
N SER A 259 -14.04 -18.15 11.83
CA SER A 259 -13.64 -18.51 13.19
C SER A 259 -12.35 -19.32 13.21
N TRP A 260 -12.17 -20.27 12.27
CA TRP A 260 -10.91 -21.01 12.14
C TRP A 260 -9.77 -20.11 11.64
N ALA A 261 -10.05 -19.17 10.72
CA ALA A 261 -9.09 -18.14 10.30
C ALA A 261 -8.63 -17.24 11.45
N LYS A 262 -9.55 -16.91 12.37
CA LYS A 262 -9.26 -16.15 13.59
C LYS A 262 -8.36 -16.95 14.53
N ALA A 263 -8.71 -18.21 14.79
CA ALA A 263 -7.94 -19.09 15.67
C ALA A 263 -6.52 -19.34 15.14
N ASP A 264 -6.39 -19.57 13.83
CA ASP A 264 -5.11 -19.89 13.19
C ASP A 264 -4.41 -18.61 12.64
N GLN A 265 -4.84 -17.41 13.04
CA GLN A 265 -4.35 -16.14 12.48
C GLN A 265 -2.82 -16.04 12.51
N VAL A 266 -2.23 -15.43 11.47
CA VAL A 266 -0.82 -15.06 11.48
C VAL A 266 -0.70 -13.54 11.46
N GLN A 267 0.12 -12.99 12.35
CA GLN A 267 0.35 -11.54 12.41
C GLN A 267 1.65 -11.18 11.72
N TRP A 268 1.55 -10.34 10.70
CA TRP A 268 2.72 -9.71 10.09
C TRP A 268 2.72 -8.25 10.52
N GLN A 269 3.74 -7.87 11.29
CA GLN A 269 3.96 -6.48 11.67
C GLN A 269 4.41 -5.72 10.43
N GLY A 270 3.56 -4.82 9.94
CA GLY A 270 3.91 -3.86 8.89
C GLY A 270 3.77 -2.46 9.46
N HIS A 271 4.71 -1.58 9.13
CA HIS A 271 4.67 -0.21 9.61
C HIS A 271 3.78 0.70 8.75
N GLY A 272 3.45 0.24 7.53
CA GLY A 272 2.61 0.98 6.60
C GLY A 272 3.40 1.99 5.79
N LEU A 273 2.72 3.04 5.32
CA LEU A 273 3.35 4.05 4.48
C LEU A 273 3.95 5.17 5.33
N GLY A 274 5.19 5.54 5.01
CA GLY A 274 5.87 6.69 5.61
C GLY A 274 5.36 8.02 5.06
N ALA A 275 5.54 9.09 5.85
CA ALA A 275 5.36 10.44 5.35
C ALA A 275 6.36 10.73 4.22
N TYR A 276 5.98 11.62 3.30
CA TYR A 276 6.81 11.97 2.16
C TYR A 276 6.83 13.48 1.96
N LEU A 277 7.88 13.96 1.30
CA LEU A 277 8.07 15.37 1.00
C LEU A 277 7.36 15.71 -0.31
N ASN A 278 6.57 16.77 -0.30
CA ASN A 278 5.84 17.25 -1.48
C ASN A 278 5.89 18.78 -1.56
N THR A 279 5.50 19.36 -2.69
CA THR A 279 5.38 20.82 -2.80
C THR A 279 4.08 21.33 -2.19
N THR A 280 4.08 22.58 -1.76
CA THR A 280 2.89 23.23 -1.18
C THR A 280 1.83 23.63 -2.21
N LYS A 281 2.22 23.82 -3.48
CA LYS A 281 1.33 24.24 -4.57
C LYS A 281 1.72 23.62 -5.93
N PRO A 282 0.80 23.57 -6.91
CA PRO A 282 1.15 23.28 -8.30
C PRO A 282 2.09 24.36 -8.87
N LYS A 283 2.92 24.00 -9.86
CA LYS A 283 3.88 24.94 -10.50
C LYS A 283 4.78 25.66 -9.49
N THR A 284 5.10 25.02 -8.36
CA THR A 284 6.07 25.51 -7.39
C THR A 284 7.38 25.83 -8.08
N VAL A 285 7.91 27.00 -7.72
CA VAL A 285 9.23 27.48 -8.09
C VAL A 285 10.02 27.57 -6.79
N ILE A 286 11.12 26.83 -6.73
CA ILE A 286 12.05 26.82 -5.61
C ILE A 286 13.25 27.66 -6.02
N GLY A 287 13.47 28.78 -5.35
CA GLY A 287 14.49 29.74 -5.72
C GLY A 287 15.43 30.04 -4.56
N PHE A 288 16.64 30.47 -4.91
CA PHE A 288 17.57 31.06 -3.95
C PHE A 288 18.32 32.24 -4.57
N LYS A 289 18.70 33.19 -3.72
CA LYS A 289 19.51 34.37 -4.06
C LYS A 289 20.83 34.30 -3.31
N THR A 290 21.94 34.48 -4.03
CA THR A 290 23.27 34.60 -3.46
C THR A 290 23.78 36.03 -3.63
N ALA A 291 24.52 36.51 -2.63
CA ALA A 291 25.34 37.70 -2.72
C ALA A 291 26.80 37.38 -2.44
N LEU A 292 27.67 37.96 -3.25
CA LEU A 292 29.12 37.88 -3.12
C LEU A 292 29.66 39.30 -2.94
N ARG A 293 30.42 39.52 -1.87
CA ARG A 293 31.14 40.77 -1.61
C ARG A 293 32.63 40.48 -1.48
N LEU A 294 33.45 41.22 -2.21
CA LEU A 294 34.91 41.03 -2.20
C LEU A 294 35.64 42.36 -2.45
N PRO A 295 36.89 42.50 -1.96
CA PRO A 295 37.69 43.70 -2.20
C PRO A 295 38.08 43.81 -3.67
N GLY A 296 37.78 44.97 -4.24
CA GLY A 296 38.16 45.37 -5.59
C GLY A 296 39.37 46.28 -5.64
N PRO A 297 39.78 46.68 -6.86
CA PRO A 297 40.88 47.60 -7.07
C PRO A 297 40.67 48.92 -6.31
N LYS A 298 41.75 49.49 -5.76
CA LYS A 298 41.75 50.77 -5.03
C LYS A 298 40.84 50.81 -3.79
N GLY A 299 40.58 49.66 -3.16
CA GLY A 299 39.79 49.57 -1.92
C GLY A 299 38.28 49.71 -2.13
N GLN A 300 37.80 49.64 -3.38
CA GLN A 300 36.35 49.59 -3.63
C GLN A 300 35.80 48.20 -3.25
N LEU A 301 34.62 48.13 -2.64
CA LEU A 301 33.95 46.86 -2.41
C LEU A 301 33.19 46.46 -3.68
N LEU A 302 33.52 45.30 -4.25
CA LEU A 302 32.75 44.70 -5.33
C LEU A 302 31.60 43.91 -4.73
N HIS A 303 30.41 44.05 -5.32
CA HIS A 303 29.21 43.34 -4.93
C HIS A 303 28.56 42.72 -6.17
N SER A 304 28.24 41.43 -6.08
CA SER A 304 27.53 40.70 -7.13
C SER A 304 26.41 39.88 -6.52
N THR A 305 25.26 39.91 -7.17
CA THR A 305 24.09 39.09 -6.83
C THR A 305 23.82 38.09 -7.95
N SER A 306 23.35 36.90 -7.57
CA SER A 306 22.87 35.90 -8.52
C SER A 306 21.64 35.21 -7.97
N GLU A 307 20.68 34.92 -8.82
CA GLU A 307 19.44 34.24 -8.47
C GLU A 307 19.26 33.03 -9.38
N ALA A 308 18.82 31.92 -8.80
CA ALA A 308 18.52 30.71 -9.55
C ALA A 308 17.22 30.09 -9.04
N GLU A 309 16.47 29.50 -9.96
CA GLU A 309 15.19 28.86 -9.65
C GLU A 309 15.09 27.47 -10.30
N SER A 310 14.53 26.54 -9.53
CA SER A 310 14.09 25.22 -9.98
C SER A 310 12.57 25.23 -10.11
N TYR A 311 12.07 24.81 -11.26
CA TYR A 311 10.66 24.88 -11.60
C TYR A 311 10.22 23.60 -12.33
N PHE A 312 8.98 23.20 -12.12
CA PHE A 312 8.44 21.97 -12.72
C PHE A 312 7.74 22.25 -14.04
N VAL A 313 8.11 21.53 -15.09
CA VAL A 313 7.44 21.62 -16.40
C VAL A 313 7.33 20.24 -17.04
N ARG A 314 6.10 19.78 -17.25
CA ARG A 314 5.85 18.53 -17.99
C ARG A 314 6.28 18.70 -19.46
N PRO A 315 6.81 17.65 -20.10
CA PRO A 315 7.07 17.65 -21.54
C PRO A 315 5.80 17.83 -22.37
N THR A 316 4.68 17.28 -21.89
CA THR A 316 3.38 17.37 -22.55
C THR A 316 2.29 17.74 -21.56
N GLU A 317 1.37 18.60 -22.01
CA GLU A 317 0.15 18.90 -21.26
C GLU A 317 -0.68 17.64 -21.04
N ARG A 318 -1.46 17.65 -19.96
CA ARG A 318 -2.38 16.56 -19.68
C ARG A 318 -3.56 16.62 -20.64
N SER A 319 -4.01 15.46 -21.10
CA SER A 319 -5.21 15.35 -21.95
C SER A 319 -6.47 15.88 -21.28
N ASP A 320 -6.52 15.87 -19.95
CA ASP A 320 -7.64 16.41 -19.15
C ASP A 320 -7.52 17.90 -18.80
N LYS A 321 -6.47 18.59 -19.29
CA LYS A 321 -6.17 20.01 -19.01
C LYS A 321 -6.05 20.40 -17.54
N LYS A 322 -5.97 19.44 -16.61
CA LYS A 322 -5.75 19.74 -15.19
C LYS A 322 -4.28 20.07 -14.92
N GLU A 323 -4.04 20.80 -13.84
CA GLU A 323 -2.68 21.00 -13.32
C GLU A 323 -2.27 19.82 -12.46
N GLU A 324 -1.00 19.42 -12.57
CA GLU A 324 -0.41 18.37 -11.74
C GLU A 324 0.27 19.02 -10.53
N LEU A 325 0.04 18.46 -9.34
CA LEU A 325 0.85 18.78 -8.19
C LEU A 325 2.24 18.19 -8.40
N ASN A 326 3.25 19.04 -8.41
CA ASN A 326 4.63 18.63 -8.62
C ASN A 326 5.09 17.89 -7.37
N ASN A 327 5.55 16.65 -7.47
CA ASN A 327 6.31 16.02 -6.38
C ASN A 327 7.81 16.07 -6.68
N LEU A 328 8.66 15.94 -5.67
CA LEU A 328 10.11 15.97 -5.82
C LEU A 328 10.70 14.73 -6.52
N PHE A 329 9.95 13.64 -6.63
CA PHE A 329 10.34 12.41 -7.32
C PHE A 329 10.00 12.42 -8.81
N HIS A 330 9.25 13.40 -9.30
CA HIS A 330 8.93 13.50 -10.71
C HIS A 330 10.14 14.01 -11.50
N PRO A 331 10.46 13.43 -12.67
CA PRO A 331 11.69 13.75 -13.40
C PRO A 331 11.61 15.06 -14.21
N PHE A 332 10.63 15.93 -13.94
CA PHE A 332 10.32 17.09 -14.78
C PHE A 332 10.71 18.44 -14.15
N TRP A 333 11.60 18.40 -13.15
CA TRP A 333 12.22 19.59 -12.59
C TRP A 333 13.29 20.12 -13.54
N GLN A 334 13.19 21.41 -13.84
CA GLN A 334 14.14 22.18 -14.65
C GLN A 334 14.78 23.24 -13.76
N ALA A 335 15.95 23.74 -14.16
CA ALA A 335 16.63 24.84 -13.48
C ALA A 335 16.95 25.96 -14.47
N ARG A 336 16.89 27.21 -14.01
CA ARG A 336 17.36 28.37 -14.78
C ARG A 336 17.90 29.45 -13.86
N LEU A 337 18.76 30.31 -14.43
CA LEU A 337 19.12 31.57 -13.80
C LEU A 337 17.94 32.53 -13.87
N GLN A 338 17.67 33.18 -12.74
CA GLN A 338 16.66 34.21 -12.64
C GLN A 338 17.33 35.57 -12.85
N HIS A 339 16.95 36.24 -13.93
CA HIS A 339 17.52 37.52 -14.33
C HIS A 339 16.55 38.68 -14.01
N SER A 340 15.90 38.63 -12.84
CA SER A 340 14.88 39.60 -12.41
C SER A 340 15.42 41.05 -12.45
N GLU A 341 16.58 41.29 -11.83
CA GLU A 341 17.25 42.61 -11.80
C GLU A 341 17.76 43.05 -13.17
N TRP A 342 18.31 42.14 -13.99
CA TRP A 342 18.78 42.46 -15.34
C TRP A 342 17.62 42.83 -16.27
N ARG A 343 16.48 42.12 -16.19
CA ARG A 343 15.28 42.44 -16.96
C ARG A 343 14.68 43.78 -16.55
N GLN A 344 14.62 44.07 -15.25
CA GLN A 344 14.19 45.39 -14.77
C GLN A 344 15.15 46.50 -15.19
N ARG A 345 16.47 46.28 -15.13
CA ARG A 345 17.47 47.24 -15.62
C ARG A 345 17.33 47.47 -17.12
N LEU A 346 17.19 46.42 -17.93
CA LEU A 346 16.94 46.54 -19.37
C LEU A 346 15.61 47.26 -19.67
N GLN A 347 14.55 47.03 -18.90
CA GLN A 347 13.30 47.78 -19.05
C GLN A 347 13.44 49.25 -18.65
N SER A 348 14.23 49.55 -17.61
CA SER A 348 14.54 50.93 -17.22
C SER A 348 15.46 51.65 -18.22
N LEU A 349 16.29 50.89 -18.96
CA LEU A 349 17.16 51.41 -20.01
C LEU A 349 16.49 51.40 -21.40
N GLY A 350 15.43 50.63 -21.59
CA GLY A 350 14.71 50.44 -22.85
C GLY A 350 13.39 51.20 -22.98
N GLY A 351 13.10 52.12 -22.06
CA GLY A 351 11.97 53.07 -22.15
C GLY A 351 12.22 54.26 -23.08
N ALA A 352 13.24 54.20 -23.94
CA ALA A 352 13.53 55.23 -24.93
C ALA A 352 14.09 54.58 -26.21
N PHE A 353 13.20 53.98 -27.01
CA PHE A 353 13.27 53.99 -28.48
C PHE A 353 11.87 53.96 -29.04
#